data_AF-A0A9E2CCV1-F1
#
_entry.id   AF-A0A9E2CCV1-F1
#
_cell.length_a   1.000
_cell.length_b   1.000
_cell.length_c   1.000
_cell.angle_alpha   90.00
_cell.angle_beta   90.00
_cell.angle_gamma   90.00
#
_symmetry.space_group_name_H-M   'P 1'
#
loop_
_entity.id
_entity.type
_entity.pdbx_description
1 polymer ?
#
loop_
_entity_poly.entity_id
_entity_poly.type
_entity_poly.pdbx_seq_one_letter_code
_entity_poly.pdbx_strand_id
1 'polypeptide(L)' 'MSEPFRTFIPQNEEISEFGEMTMNQIVDLLRKYKTNPVAVQFIADMLEE' A
#
# COMPACT_ATOMS: atom_id res chain seq x y z
N MET A 1 20.82 -13.67 -2.37
CA MET A 1 19.75 -12.87 -2.99
C MET A 1 19.19 -12.01 -1.89
N SER A 2 19.12 -10.69 -2.06
CA SER A 2 18.52 -9.78 -1.08
C SER A 2 17.02 -10.05 -1.03
N GLU A 3 16.44 -10.15 0.17
CA GLU A 3 14.99 -10.25 0.31
C GLU A 3 14.33 -9.00 -0.30
N PRO A 4 13.20 -9.14 -1.01
CA PRO A 4 12.50 -7.98 -1.54
C PRO A 4 12.06 -7.08 -0.39
N PHE A 5 12.29 -5.78 -0.53
CA PHE A 5 11.83 -4.79 0.45
C PHE A 5 10.31 -4.93 0.66
N ARG A 6 9.92 -5.01 1.94
CA ARG A 6 8.52 -5.12 2.37
C ARG A 6 8.16 -3.93 3.24
N THR A 7 6.95 -3.43 3.02
CA THR A 7 6.34 -2.36 3.82
C THR A 7 5.10 -2.94 4.49
N PHE A 8 4.88 -2.61 5.75
CA PHE A 8 3.73 -3.08 6.50
C PHE A 8 2.55 -2.11 6.32
N ILE A 9 1.47 -2.55 5.66
CA ILE A 9 0.23 -1.79 5.51
C ILE A 9 -0.66 -2.00 6.76
N PRO A 10 -0.98 -0.95 7.56
CA PRO A 10 -1.89 -1.08 8.67
C PRO A 10 -3.35 -1.15 8.19
N GLN A 11 -4.22 -1.66 9.05
CA GLN A 11 -5.66 -1.66 8.79
C GLN A 11 -6.18 -0.22 8.67
N ASN A 12 -7.05 0.01 7.69
CA ASN A 12 -7.64 1.30 7.41
C ASN A 12 -9.07 1.10 6.89
N GLU A 13 -9.97 2.07 7.08
CA GLU A 13 -11.35 2.02 6.59
C GLU A 13 -11.44 2.20 5.05
N GLU A 14 -10.41 2.78 4.44
CA GLU A 14 -10.31 3.11 3.01
C GLU A 14 -9.87 1.93 2.14
N ILE A 15 -9.15 0.96 2.72
CA ILE A 15 -8.62 -0.21 2.01
C ILE A 15 -8.90 -1.51 2.77
N SER A 16 -9.24 -2.57 2.04
CA SER A 16 -9.51 -3.88 2.64
C SER A 16 -8.25 -4.70 2.93
N GLU A 17 -7.13 -4.32 2.31
CA GLU A 17 -5.86 -5.01 2.39
C GLU A 17 -4.98 -4.46 3.50
N PHE A 18 -4.36 -5.36 4.26
CA PHE A 18 -3.43 -5.03 5.34
C PHE A 18 -2.37 -6.13 5.49
N GLY A 19 -1.25 -5.81 6.12
CA GLY A 19 -0.12 -6.72 6.36
C GLY A 19 1.14 -6.37 5.56
N GLU A 20 2.14 -7.25 5.62
CA GLU A 20 3.39 -7.07 4.86
C GLU A 20 3.15 -7.19 3.36
N MET A 21 3.55 -6.17 2.62
CA MET A 21 3.45 -6.12 1.16
C MET A 21 4.78 -5.75 0.53
N THR A 22 5.07 -6.38 -0.60
CA THR A 22 6.17 -5.97 -1.48
C THR A 22 5.77 -4.72 -2.27
N MET A 23 6.76 -3.96 -2.77
CA MET A 23 6.52 -2.79 -3.61
C MET A 23 5.57 -3.08 -4.80
N ASN A 24 5.68 -4.26 -5.43
CA ASN A 24 4.78 -4.64 -6.52
C ASN A 24 3.31 -4.77 -6.06
N GLN A 25 3.09 -5.34 -4.88
CA GLN A 25 1.75 -5.44 -4.31
C GLN A 25 1.19 -4.06 -3.94
N ILE A 26 2.04 -3.13 -3.48
CA ILE A 26 1.64 -1.75 -3.19
C ILE A 26 1.26 -1.01 -4.48
N VAL A 27 1.99 -1.21 -5.58
CA VAL A 27 1.62 -0.67 -6.89
C VAL A 27 0.27 -1.22 -7.37
N ASP A 28 0.02 -2.51 -7.19
CA ASP A 28 -1.26 -3.10 -7.54
C ASP A 28 -2.40 -2.61 -6.64
N LEU A 29 -2.11 -2.34 -5.36
CA LEU A 29 -3.04 -1.71 -4.43
C LEU A 29 -3.40 -0.28 -4.88
N LEU A 30 -2.41 0.53 -5.26
CA LEU A 30 -2.62 1.88 -5.82
C LEU A 30 -3.48 1.83 -7.10
N ARG A 31 -3.27 0.83 -7.96
CA ARG A 31 -4.10 0.62 -9.16
C ARG A 31 -5.53 0.21 -8.82
N LYS A 32 -5.70 -0.67 -7.83
CA LYS A 32 -7.02 -1.12 -7.35
C LYS A 32 -7.83 0.06 -6.82
N TYR A 33 -7.21 0.94 -6.04
CA TYR A 33 -7.85 2.09 -5.39
C TYR A 33 -7.72 3.41 -6.15
N LYS A 34 -7.32 3.39 -7.43
CA LYS A 34 -7.07 4.60 -8.24
C LYS A 34 -8.23 5.61 -8.32
N THR A 35 -9.46 5.19 -8.05
CA THR A 35 -10.66 6.05 -8.04
C THR A 35 -11.04 6.53 -6.64
N ASN A 36 -10.39 6.03 -5.58
CA ASN A 36 -10.52 6.54 -4.21
C ASN A 36 -9.28 7.38 -3.87
N PRO A 37 -9.36 8.73 -3.97
CA PRO A 37 -8.20 9.58 -3.69
C PRO A 37 -7.74 9.49 -2.24
N VAL A 38 -8.62 9.18 -1.28
CA VAL A 38 -8.27 9.06 0.14
C VAL A 38 -7.42 7.81 0.37
N ALA A 39 -7.81 6.67 -0.22
CA ALA A 39 -7.02 5.45 -0.18
C ALA A 39 -5.64 5.61 -0.83
N VAL A 40 -5.57 6.30 -1.97
CA VAL A 40 -4.30 6.56 -2.66
C VAL A 40 -3.38 7.43 -1.81
N GLN A 41 -3.92 8.50 -1.19
CA GLN A 41 -3.15 9.36 -0.30
C GLN A 41 -2.62 8.58 0.90
N PHE A 42 -3.47 7.78 1.55
CA PHE A 42 -3.06 6.94 2.67
C PHE A 42 -1.90 5.99 2.32
N ILE A 43 -1.96 5.34 1.16
CA ILE A 43 -0.88 4.46 0.70
C ILE A 43 0.40 5.26 0.37
N ALA A 44 0.26 6.48 -0.14
CA ALA A 44 1.39 7.35 -0.45
C ALA A 44 2.09 7.87 0.80
N ASP A 45 1.33 8.34 1.80
CA ASP A 45 1.85 8.83 3.09
C ASP A 45 2.67 7.74 3.80
N MET A 46 2.22 6.50 3.67
CA MET A 46 2.89 5.31 4.18
C MET A 46 4.25 4.99 3.54
N LEU A 47 4.50 5.43 2.30
CA LEU A 47 5.75 5.18 1.58
C LEU A 47 6.79 6.28 1.76
N GLU A 48 6.40 7.41 2.35
CA GLU A 48 7.27 8.57 2.58
C GLU A 48 8.13 8.43 3.86
N GLU A 49 7.77 7.52 4.76
CA GLU A 49 8.56 7.12 5.95
C GLU A 49 9.68 6.11 5.64
#